data_AF-A0A7Y7PP73-F1
#
_entry.id   AF-A0A7Y7PP73-F1
#
_cell.length_a   1.000
_cell.length_b   1.000
_cell.length_c   1.000
_cell.angle_alpha   90.00
_cell.angle_beta   90.00
_cell.angle_gamma   90.00
#
_symmetry.space_group_name_H-M   'P 1'
#
loop_
_entity.id
_entity.type
_entity.pdbx_description
1 polymer ?
#
loop_
_entity_poly.entity_id
_entity_poly.type
_entity_poly.pdbx_seq_one_letter_code
_entity_poly.pdbx_strand_id
1 'polypeptide(L)'
;MKRFLPLLLLPLLGAAPATPPAPPAAPIRHLTLRIDGKNVPADTLSSRFFLSEDRALRLNIVRADDPDGQGLNIIIDRFPIKVDTYKFQEILSGRNRDASYRYGAISAYSKSCSDNPGQVVITGVNAERHWLRGTFRCQVCEVGRGARRFTLEGEFEFPVEKE
;
A
#
# COMPACT_ATOMS: atom_id res chain seq x y z
N MET A 1 42.69 77.43 -4.82
CA MET A 1 41.64 76.98 -3.89
C MET A 1 40.81 75.90 -4.58
N LYS A 2 41.05 74.62 -4.32
CA LYS A 2 40.27 73.49 -4.86
C LYS A 2 39.69 72.71 -3.68
N ARG A 3 38.36 72.74 -3.54
CA ARG A 3 37.60 71.95 -2.56
C ARG A 3 37.22 70.62 -3.22
N PHE A 4 37.59 69.51 -2.61
CA PHE A 4 37.02 68.20 -2.89
C PHE A 4 36.35 67.70 -1.60
N LEU A 5 35.04 67.51 -1.64
CA LEU A 5 34.27 66.80 -0.62
C LEU A 5 34.05 65.36 -1.12
N PRO A 6 34.29 64.31 -0.31
CA PRO A 6 33.87 62.96 -0.64
C PRO A 6 32.44 62.69 -0.12
N LEU A 7 31.56 62.23 -1.01
CA LEU A 7 30.26 61.66 -0.62
C LEU A 7 30.48 60.24 -0.07
N LEU A 8 30.07 60.02 1.18
CA LEU A 8 29.94 58.72 1.82
C LEU A 8 28.73 57.97 1.25
N LEU A 9 28.96 56.82 0.60
CA LEU A 9 27.92 55.86 0.25
C LEU A 9 27.74 54.85 1.40
N LEU A 10 26.55 54.86 2.01
CA LEU A 10 26.07 53.83 2.93
C LEU A 10 25.61 52.58 2.14
N PRO A 11 26.01 51.36 2.54
CA PRO A 11 25.42 50.15 1.99
C PRO A 11 24.11 49.85 2.74
N LEU A 12 22.99 49.92 2.02
CA LEU A 12 21.70 49.39 2.46
C LEU A 12 21.79 47.86 2.47
N LEU A 13 21.88 47.24 3.65
CA LEU A 13 21.67 45.81 3.82
C LEU A 13 20.20 45.47 3.54
N GLY A 14 19.94 44.87 2.39
CA GLY A 14 18.65 44.25 2.08
C GLY A 14 18.46 42.98 2.90
N ALA A 15 17.49 43.00 3.81
CA ALA A 15 16.99 41.79 4.47
C ALA A 15 16.24 40.95 3.43
N ALA A 16 16.79 39.77 3.09
CA ALA A 16 16.12 38.82 2.22
C ALA A 16 14.92 38.19 2.97
N PRO A 17 13.75 38.06 2.34
CA PRO A 17 12.59 37.45 2.96
C PRO A 17 12.83 35.94 3.13
N ALA A 18 12.71 35.45 4.36
CA ALA A 18 12.74 34.02 4.66
C ALA A 18 11.51 33.37 4.02
N THR A 19 11.73 32.51 3.03
CA THR A 19 10.67 31.73 2.40
C THR A 19 10.16 30.70 3.43
N PRO A 20 8.84 30.62 3.70
CA PRO A 20 8.33 29.61 4.61
C PRO A 20 8.62 28.21 4.04
N PRO A 21 9.01 27.25 4.90
CA PRO A 21 9.29 25.89 4.45
C PRO A 21 8.04 25.29 3.81
N ALA A 22 8.22 24.70 2.62
CA ALA A 22 7.14 24.04 1.90
C ALA A 22 6.55 22.91 2.76
N PRO A 23 5.21 22.72 2.76
CA PRO A 23 4.59 21.60 3.46
C PRO A 23 5.17 20.28 2.93
N PRO A 24 5.35 19.27 3.81
CA PRO A 24 5.86 17.97 3.38
C PRO A 24 4.96 17.39 2.29
N ALA A 25 5.58 16.89 1.21
CA ALA A 25 4.84 16.27 0.11
C ALA A 25 3.93 15.17 0.64
N ALA A 26 2.65 15.20 0.26
CA ALA A 26 1.70 14.16 0.63
C ALA A 26 2.25 12.79 0.21
N PRO A 27 2.12 11.76 1.07
CA PRO A 27 2.58 10.42 0.71
C PRO A 27 1.84 9.94 -0.53
N ILE A 28 2.59 9.44 -1.52
CA ILE A 28 2.02 8.83 -2.71
C ILE A 28 1.17 7.63 -2.25
N ARG A 29 -0.13 7.67 -2.56
CA ARG A 29 -1.08 6.58 -2.32
C ARG A 29 -1.51 6.03 -3.66
N HIS A 30 -0.73 5.09 -4.19
CA HIS A 30 -1.05 4.35 -5.41
C HIS A 30 -1.53 2.95 -5.04
N LEU A 31 -2.70 2.56 -5.56
CA LEU A 31 -3.26 1.23 -5.34
C LEU A 31 -4.19 0.89 -6.51
N THR A 32 -3.98 -0.29 -7.09
CA THR A 32 -4.84 -0.81 -8.15
C THR A 32 -5.43 -2.15 -7.73
N LEU A 33 -6.60 -2.47 -8.29
CA LEU A 33 -7.25 -3.75 -8.11
C LEU A 33 -7.82 -4.21 -9.45
N ARG A 34 -7.51 -5.45 -9.82
CA ARG A 34 -8.11 -6.16 -10.93
C ARG A 34 -8.73 -7.46 -10.43
N ILE A 35 -9.96 -7.74 -10.85
CA ILE A 35 -10.68 -8.98 -10.56
C ILE A 35 -10.95 -9.67 -11.88
N ASP A 36 -10.40 -10.88 -12.05
CA ASP A 36 -10.47 -11.66 -13.29
C ASP A 36 -10.02 -10.85 -14.52
N GLY A 37 -8.94 -10.08 -14.34
CA GLY A 37 -8.35 -9.22 -15.36
C GLY A 37 -9.07 -7.88 -15.58
N LYS A 38 -10.25 -7.67 -14.99
CA LYS A 38 -11.01 -6.42 -15.12
C LYS A 38 -10.60 -5.42 -14.06
N ASN A 39 -10.39 -4.17 -14.46
CA ASN A 39 -10.09 -3.09 -13.51
C ASN A 39 -11.30 -2.81 -12.60
N VAL A 40 -11.05 -2.80 -11.30
CA VAL A 40 -12.02 -2.46 -10.26
C VAL A 40 -11.41 -1.32 -9.45
N PRO A 41 -11.98 -0.10 -9.49
CA PRO A 41 -11.43 1.04 -8.75
C PRO A 41 -11.28 0.72 -7.26
N ALA A 42 -10.09 0.92 -6.73
CA ALA A 42 -9.79 0.77 -5.31
C ALA A 42 -9.96 2.11 -4.59
N ASP A 43 -10.54 2.09 -3.39
CA ASP A 43 -10.62 3.25 -2.53
C ASP A 43 -9.30 3.41 -1.76
N THR A 44 -8.46 4.36 -2.16
CA THR A 44 -7.16 4.63 -1.50
C THR A 44 -7.29 5.33 -0.15
N LEU A 45 -8.46 5.88 0.17
CA LEU A 45 -8.74 6.55 1.44
C LEU A 45 -9.30 5.59 2.49
N SER A 46 -9.99 4.54 2.07
CA SER A 46 -10.54 3.50 2.97
C SER A 46 -9.65 2.26 3.07
N SER A 47 -8.82 2.00 2.06
CA SER A 47 -7.82 0.91 2.10
C SER A 47 -6.72 1.17 3.12
N ARG A 48 -6.23 0.12 3.79
CA ARG A 48 -5.24 0.22 4.87
C ARG A 48 -4.26 -0.95 4.85
N PHE A 49 -2.98 -0.65 5.00
CA PHE A 49 -1.94 -1.67 5.13
C PHE A 49 -1.40 -1.61 6.55
N PHE A 50 -1.50 -2.72 7.28
CA PHE A 50 -1.11 -2.79 8.69
C PHE A 50 0.04 -3.75 8.89
N LEU A 51 0.98 -3.35 9.73
CA LEU A 51 1.96 -4.25 10.30
C LEU A 51 1.55 -4.54 11.75
N SER A 52 1.09 -5.76 11.99
CA SER A 52 0.71 -6.24 13.32
C SER A 52 1.93 -6.46 14.22
N GLU A 53 1.71 -6.36 15.54
CA GLU A 53 2.72 -6.73 16.54
C GLU A 53 3.12 -8.21 16.44
N ASP A 54 2.16 -9.05 16.05
CA ASP A 54 2.31 -10.48 15.78
C ASP A 54 3.06 -10.80 14.48
N ARG A 55 3.73 -9.80 13.88
CA ARG A 55 4.64 -9.97 12.74
C ARG A 55 3.97 -10.37 11.43
N ALA A 56 2.67 -10.10 11.31
CA ALA A 56 1.91 -10.24 10.07
C ALA A 56 1.71 -8.89 9.36
N LEU A 57 1.92 -8.86 8.05
CA LEU A 57 1.53 -7.75 7.18
C LEU A 57 0.11 -8.02 6.66
N ARG A 58 -0.80 -7.08 6.88
CA ARG A 58 -2.20 -7.12 6.41
C ARG A 58 -2.40 -6.07 5.33
N LEU A 59 -2.94 -6.46 4.18
CA LEU A 59 -3.32 -5.55 3.11
C LEU A 59 -4.85 -5.60 3.01
N ASN A 60 -5.52 -4.53 3.45
CA ASN A 60 -6.95 -4.34 3.26
C ASN A 60 -7.16 -3.39 2.09
N ILE A 61 -7.75 -3.92 1.01
CA ILE A 61 -7.99 -3.23 -0.25
C ILE A 61 -9.50 -3.15 -0.45
N VAL A 62 -10.03 -1.96 -0.26
CA VAL A 62 -11.45 -1.63 -0.37
C VAL A 62 -11.77 -1.19 -1.80
N ARG A 63 -12.96 -1.53 -2.29
CA ARG A 63 -13.43 -1.07 -3.61
C ARG A 63 -14.06 0.31 -3.47
N ALA A 64 -13.86 1.18 -4.46
CA ALA A 64 -14.44 2.53 -4.44
C ALA A 64 -15.96 2.54 -4.59
N ASP A 65 -16.57 1.46 -5.09
CA ASP A 65 -18.02 1.31 -5.19
C ASP A 65 -18.67 0.69 -3.93
N ASP A 66 -17.87 0.33 -2.92
CA ASP A 66 -18.31 -0.20 -1.64
C ASP A 66 -17.30 0.19 -0.53
N PRO A 67 -17.21 1.49 -0.18
CA PRO A 67 -16.17 2.02 0.73
C PRO A 67 -16.32 1.53 2.18
N ASP A 68 -17.53 1.14 2.59
CA ASP A 68 -17.81 0.54 3.91
C ASP A 68 -17.67 -1.00 3.88
N GLY A 69 -17.38 -1.56 2.71
CA GLY A 69 -17.22 -2.98 2.48
C GLY A 69 -15.87 -3.51 2.98
N GLN A 70 -15.78 -4.83 3.06
CA GLN A 70 -14.54 -5.50 3.50
C GLN A 70 -13.52 -5.71 2.37
N GLY A 71 -13.96 -5.71 1.12
CA GLY A 71 -13.08 -5.82 -0.05
C GLY A 71 -12.19 -7.06 -0.04
N LEU A 72 -10.94 -6.88 -0.46
CA LEU A 72 -9.87 -7.89 -0.44
C LEU A 72 -9.00 -7.70 0.79
N ASN A 73 -8.85 -8.76 1.59
CA ASN A 73 -7.89 -8.82 2.69
C ASN A 73 -6.84 -9.88 2.39
N ILE A 74 -5.56 -9.52 2.50
CA ILE A 74 -4.41 -10.43 2.38
C ILE A 74 -3.61 -10.36 3.68
N ILE A 75 -3.22 -11.50 4.23
CA ILE A 75 -2.36 -11.60 5.40
C ILE A 75 -1.08 -12.34 5.02
N ILE A 76 0.07 -11.82 5.46
CA ILE A 76 1.38 -12.41 5.23
C ILE A 76 2.13 -12.49 6.56
N ASP A 77 2.29 -13.71 7.10
CA ASP A 77 3.10 -13.96 8.28
C ASP A 77 4.59 -14.00 7.91
N ARG A 78 5.24 -12.83 7.87
CA ARG A 78 6.70 -12.73 7.77
C ARG A 78 7.19 -11.36 8.24
N PHE A 79 7.91 -11.33 9.36
CA PHE A 79 8.63 -10.14 9.80
C PHE A 79 10.10 -10.45 10.09
N PRO A 80 11.03 -9.54 9.77
CA PRO A 80 10.84 -8.24 9.10
C PRO A 80 10.40 -8.35 7.64
N ILE A 81 9.55 -7.43 7.19
CA ILE A 81 9.20 -7.30 5.77
C ILE A 81 10.42 -6.78 5.01
N LYS A 82 10.81 -7.52 3.98
CA LYS A 82 11.93 -7.20 3.08
C LYS A 82 11.44 -7.20 1.64
N VAL A 83 12.27 -6.64 0.75
CA VAL A 83 12.11 -6.85 -0.70
C VAL A 83 12.28 -8.34 -0.98
N ASP A 84 11.18 -9.02 -1.29
CA ASP A 84 11.11 -10.47 -1.51
C ASP A 84 9.76 -10.85 -2.15
N THR A 85 9.63 -12.11 -2.56
CA THR A 85 8.37 -12.73 -2.97
C THR A 85 7.80 -13.60 -1.84
N TYR A 86 6.55 -13.35 -1.48
CA TYR A 86 5.81 -14.00 -0.41
C TYR A 86 4.69 -14.86 -1.01
N LYS A 87 4.96 -16.16 -1.19
CA LYS A 87 4.00 -17.12 -1.78
C LYS A 87 2.99 -17.60 -0.75
N PHE A 88 1.73 -17.80 -1.12
CA PHE A 88 0.65 -18.20 -0.19
C PHE A 88 0.79 -19.65 0.28
N GLN A 89 1.36 -20.51 -0.55
CA GLN A 89 1.53 -21.94 -0.25
C GLN A 89 2.98 -22.25 0.16
N GLU A 90 3.21 -22.36 1.47
CA GLU A 90 4.36 -23.08 2.03
C GLU A 90 3.80 -24.15 2.97
N ILE A 91 3.60 -25.36 2.44
CA ILE A 91 2.98 -26.52 3.12
C ILE A 91 3.70 -26.88 4.44
N LEU A 92 4.95 -26.43 4.62
CA LEU A 92 5.83 -26.82 5.72
C LEU A 92 6.32 -25.64 6.59
N SER A 93 5.85 -24.40 6.38
CA SER A 93 6.41 -23.25 7.11
C SER A 93 5.65 -22.83 8.37
N GLY A 94 4.47 -23.42 8.65
CA GLY A 94 3.67 -23.08 9.83
C GLY A 94 3.19 -21.62 9.87
N ARG A 95 3.21 -20.93 8.71
CA ARG A 95 2.86 -19.51 8.58
C ARG A 95 1.52 -19.37 7.88
N ASN A 96 0.64 -18.52 8.41
CA ASN A 96 -0.64 -18.22 7.77
C ASN A 96 -0.39 -17.17 6.67
N ARG A 97 -0.74 -17.55 5.44
CA ARG A 97 -0.78 -16.64 4.30
C ARG A 97 -2.09 -16.88 3.59
N ASP A 98 -3.06 -16.02 3.87
CA ASP A 98 -4.42 -16.16 3.34
C ASP A 98 -4.91 -14.87 2.70
N ALA A 99 -5.77 -15.06 1.70
CA ALA A 99 -6.62 -14.02 1.15
C ALA A 99 -8.08 -14.36 1.40
N SER A 100 -8.87 -13.31 1.62
CA SER A 100 -10.33 -13.36 1.61
C SER A 100 -10.87 -12.19 0.81
N TYR A 101 -11.99 -12.41 0.13
CA TYR A 101 -12.68 -11.39 -0.65
C TYR A 101 -14.16 -11.42 -0.32
N ARG A 102 -14.72 -10.24 -0.01
CA ARG A 102 -16.15 -10.06 0.26
C ARG A 102 -16.66 -8.82 -0.46
N TYR A 103 -17.80 -8.99 -1.15
CA TYR A 103 -18.51 -7.92 -1.85
C TYR A 103 -19.95 -8.33 -2.12
N GLY A 104 -20.91 -7.54 -1.62
CA GLY A 104 -22.32 -7.92 -1.65
C GLY A 104 -22.55 -9.30 -1.02
N ALA A 105 -23.16 -10.23 -1.77
CA ALA A 105 -23.41 -11.60 -1.34
C ALA A 105 -22.21 -12.54 -1.51
N ILE A 106 -21.11 -12.10 -2.15
CA ILE A 106 -19.96 -12.95 -2.45
C ILE A 106 -19.08 -13.04 -1.20
N SER A 107 -18.74 -14.26 -0.81
CA SER A 107 -17.71 -14.56 0.20
C SER A 107 -16.78 -15.64 -0.32
N ALA A 108 -15.54 -15.28 -0.59
CA ALA A 108 -14.54 -16.16 -1.19
C ALA A 108 -13.24 -16.16 -0.39
N TYR A 109 -12.59 -17.33 -0.31
CA TYR A 109 -11.38 -17.50 0.47
C TYR A 109 -10.34 -18.28 -0.32
N SER A 110 -9.07 -17.91 -0.11
CA SER A 110 -7.89 -18.60 -0.63
C SER A 110 -7.85 -20.07 -0.23
N LYS A 111 -8.19 -20.37 1.02
CA LYS A 111 -8.26 -21.73 1.60
C LYS A 111 -9.35 -22.61 0.98
N SER A 112 -10.34 -22.00 0.34
CA SER A 112 -11.38 -22.73 -0.39
C SER A 112 -10.92 -23.16 -1.79
N CYS A 113 -9.78 -22.67 -2.28
CA CYS A 113 -9.19 -23.13 -3.53
C CYS A 113 -8.30 -24.35 -3.27
N SER A 114 -8.41 -25.39 -4.12
CA SER A 114 -7.60 -26.62 -4.03
C SER A 114 -6.12 -26.38 -4.28
N ASP A 115 -5.81 -25.38 -5.10
CA ASP A 115 -4.47 -24.87 -5.38
C ASP A 115 -4.57 -23.34 -5.45
N ASN A 116 -3.62 -22.66 -4.83
CA ASN A 116 -3.57 -21.20 -4.81
C ASN A 116 -2.14 -20.73 -4.98
N PRO A 117 -1.69 -20.49 -6.23
CA PRO A 117 -0.35 -19.99 -6.52
C PRO A 117 -0.22 -18.49 -6.20
N GLY A 118 -0.96 -17.98 -5.22
CA GLY A 118 -0.94 -16.59 -4.83
C GLY A 118 0.44 -16.15 -4.36
N GLN A 119 0.78 -14.89 -4.62
CA GLN A 119 1.99 -14.25 -4.13
C GLN A 119 1.79 -12.75 -3.92
N VAL A 120 2.54 -12.21 -2.97
CA VAL A 120 2.79 -10.77 -2.87
C VAL A 120 4.28 -10.56 -3.13
N VAL A 121 4.62 -9.63 -4.02
CA VAL A 121 6.00 -9.27 -4.34
C VAL A 121 6.24 -7.88 -3.80
N ILE A 122 7.15 -7.76 -2.85
CA ILE A 122 7.59 -6.46 -2.33
C ILE A 122 8.84 -6.05 -3.11
N THR A 123 8.78 -4.92 -3.79
CA THR A 123 9.88 -4.36 -4.59
C THR A 123 10.53 -3.14 -3.93
N GLY A 124 9.85 -2.53 -2.95
CA GLY A 124 10.39 -1.43 -2.17
C GLY A 124 9.86 -1.42 -0.75
N VAL A 125 10.77 -1.18 0.20
CA VAL A 125 10.45 -0.93 1.62
C VAL A 125 11.15 0.34 2.03
N ASN A 126 10.42 1.28 2.63
CA ASN A 126 11.01 2.46 3.22
C ASN A 126 10.53 2.59 4.66
N ALA A 127 11.44 2.28 5.58
CA ALA A 127 11.16 2.31 7.00
C ALA A 127 11.00 3.74 7.54
N GLU A 128 11.71 4.72 6.97
CA GLU A 128 11.69 6.12 7.42
C GLU A 128 10.35 6.81 7.11
N ARG A 129 9.79 6.52 5.95
CA ARG A 129 8.55 7.11 5.44
C ARG A 129 7.35 6.17 5.56
N HIS A 130 7.53 5.01 6.19
CA HIS A 130 6.50 4.01 6.41
C HIS A 130 5.69 3.67 5.15
N TRP A 131 6.36 3.26 4.06
CA TRP A 131 5.67 2.79 2.84
C TRP A 131 6.23 1.49 2.31
N LEU A 132 5.38 0.79 1.56
CA LEU A 132 5.72 -0.38 0.77
C LEU A 132 5.35 -0.15 -0.69
N ARG A 133 6.14 -0.72 -1.59
CA ARG A 133 5.81 -0.84 -3.01
C ARG A 133 5.91 -2.30 -3.45
N GLY A 134 5.00 -2.71 -4.30
CA GLY A 134 4.92 -4.08 -4.73
C GLY A 134 3.72 -4.41 -5.58
N THR A 135 3.52 -5.71 -5.77
CA THR A 135 2.37 -6.28 -6.46
C THR A 135 1.78 -7.40 -5.62
N PHE A 136 0.50 -7.70 -5.84
CA PHE A 136 -0.16 -8.87 -5.28
C PHE A 136 -0.92 -9.60 -6.38
N ARG A 137 -1.00 -10.92 -6.25
CA ARG A 137 -1.86 -11.78 -7.05
C ARG A 137 -2.29 -12.94 -6.17
N CYS A 138 -3.59 -13.20 -6.06
CA CYS A 138 -4.12 -14.32 -5.31
C CYS A 138 -5.35 -14.89 -5.98
N GLN A 139 -5.65 -16.16 -5.69
CA GLN A 139 -6.92 -16.77 -6.06
C GLN A 139 -7.79 -16.94 -4.81
N VAL A 140 -9.09 -16.72 -4.94
CA VAL A 140 -10.06 -17.00 -3.89
C VAL A 140 -11.26 -17.71 -4.50
N CYS A 141 -11.82 -18.65 -3.76
CA CYS A 141 -12.92 -19.48 -4.22
C CYS A 141 -14.12 -19.27 -3.30
N GLU A 142 -15.30 -19.07 -3.89
CA GLU A 142 -16.55 -18.88 -3.16
C GLU A 142 -16.89 -20.11 -2.31
N VAL A 143 -17.42 -19.89 -1.11
CA VAL A 143 -17.82 -20.98 -0.20
C VAL A 143 -19.17 -21.54 -0.65
N GLY A 144 -19.24 -22.82 -0.97
CA GLY A 144 -20.50 -23.53 -1.27
C GLY A 144 -20.48 -24.34 -2.56
N ARG A 145 -21.67 -24.82 -2.98
CA ARG A 145 -21.88 -25.65 -4.17
C ARG A 145 -21.93 -24.79 -5.44
N GLY A 146 -20.79 -24.28 -5.90
CA GLY A 146 -20.73 -23.50 -7.13
C GLY A 146 -19.46 -22.69 -7.29
N ALA A 147 -18.30 -23.32 -7.05
CA ALA A 147 -16.96 -22.76 -6.83
C ALA A 147 -16.47 -21.72 -7.87
N ARG A 148 -17.09 -20.53 -7.86
CA ARG A 148 -16.58 -19.37 -8.57
C ARG A 148 -15.21 -19.06 -8.03
N ARG A 149 -14.24 -19.05 -8.92
CA ARG A 149 -12.86 -18.69 -8.64
C ARG A 149 -12.64 -17.27 -9.15
N PHE A 150 -12.09 -16.44 -8.29
CA PHE A 150 -11.68 -15.09 -8.62
C PHE A 150 -10.16 -15.01 -8.57
N THR A 151 -9.57 -14.38 -9.57
CA THR A 151 -8.17 -13.95 -9.54
C THR A 151 -8.14 -12.47 -9.20
N LEU A 152 -7.58 -12.13 -8.04
CA LEU A 152 -7.41 -10.75 -7.61
C LEU A 152 -5.95 -10.35 -7.68
N GLU A 153 -5.67 -9.25 -8.34
CA GLU A 153 -4.31 -8.79 -8.55
C GLU A 153 -4.22 -7.28 -8.67
N GLY A 154 -3.04 -6.74 -8.39
CA GLY A 154 -2.82 -5.31 -8.41
C GLY A 154 -1.40 -4.94 -8.03
N GLU A 155 -1.17 -3.64 -8.02
CA GLU A 155 0.08 -3.02 -7.63
C GLU A 155 -0.20 -1.91 -6.62
N PHE A 156 0.81 -1.63 -5.81
CA PHE A 156 0.71 -0.62 -4.77
C PHE A 156 2.03 0.11 -4.57
N GLU A 157 1.89 1.36 -4.19
CA GLU A 157 2.86 2.16 -3.46
C GLU A 157 2.06 2.87 -2.38
N PHE A 158 2.08 2.31 -1.17
CA PHE A 158 1.09 2.60 -0.16
C PHE A 158 1.72 2.74 1.24
N PRO A 159 1.24 3.68 2.07
CA PRO A 159 1.69 3.80 3.44
C PRO A 159 1.31 2.56 4.26
N VAL A 160 2.16 2.25 5.24
CA VAL A 160 1.95 1.16 6.20
C VAL A 160 1.81 1.74 7.58
N GLU A 161 0.74 1.35 8.24
CA GLU A 161 0.38 1.76 9.59
C GLU A 161 0.79 0.64 10.57
N LYS A 162 1.08 1.01 11.82
CA LYS A 162 1.13 0.04 12.91
C LYS A 162 -0.31 -0.27 13.32
N GLU A 163 -0.60 -1.53 13.58
CA GLU A 163 -1.90 -1.94 14.15
C GLU A 163 -2.09 -1.36 15.55
#